data_AF-A0A836KEG7-F1
#
_entry.id   AF-A0A836KEG7-F1
#
_cell.length_a   1.000
_cell.length_b   1.000
_cell.length_c   1.000
_cell.angle_alpha   90.00
_cell.angle_beta   90.00
_cell.angle_gamma   90.00
#
_symmetry.space_group_name_H-M   'P 1'
#
loop_
_entity.id
_entity.type
_entity.pdbx_description
1 polymer ?
#
loop_
_entity_poly.entity_id
_entity_poly.type
_entity_poly.pdbx_seq_one_letter_code
_entity_poly.pdbx_strand_id
1 'polypeptide(L)'
;MMNAEVVDINLPATTTLHEKMEYYLRDRTKYLHVQNEIAQEVTNHLAMVNNYYVSVADPQDLSYTKLNENAVDSACWMAYDFFLRLYVQAALLVPTFFFLILIAVRTSSSPMFLLVHSIVISIEVLSIWAYERSARFAAGLWWELAWLIVGIIVASFHTRYPVNVFWVLLLVVHWMFLLRITVVQVSRALRVFCASDRRCYIAEGVVLDMAYITRNVLAMGWPARGTEALYRNPWNDVARFLHRKYAHLSSHVITLCSERCTAPFPLQSTYPVDDHNPAEMPLMISFCCEVADFIMADPFNRAVAVHCKGGKGRTGTMICAYLMYCGQCRSADAALHHFSLLRSRTGAQKLQGVQTPSQERYVRYFERLINEQPGMMIPSHPRRVRRLALHNIPPLWVRRGVEHLWMAVIVRPCTERRVAYLTNRTVTFNAAVPDPSTYNWRTQIKDLFHNDEEVLYQEANEMDTTESGSSGYMPDERSFRVLGAAGVTLELAFPDEIPVVDGDVCFKFFFYKNNPNPLRPPVQFWIHTGLETRSAIRLERRDLDGPCKDTKGDRYPADFVVELVLEDAKGELQRRE
;
A
#
# COMPACT_ATOMS: atom_id res chain seq x y z
N MET A 1 -37.65 -1.18 34.17
CA MET A 1 -36.67 -2.23 34.51
C MET A 1 -36.91 -3.41 33.60
N MET A 2 -36.15 -3.49 32.50
CA MET A 2 -36.00 -4.72 31.71
C MET A 2 -34.49 -4.91 31.58
N ASN A 3 -34.00 -5.97 32.19
CA ASN A 3 -32.58 -6.30 32.28
C ASN A 3 -32.06 -6.63 30.88
N ALA A 4 -31.08 -5.85 30.42
CA ALA A 4 -30.21 -6.27 29.33
C ALA A 4 -29.27 -7.33 29.91
N GLU A 5 -29.47 -8.59 29.55
CA GLU A 5 -28.46 -9.63 29.73
C GLU A 5 -27.25 -9.23 28.88
N VAL A 6 -26.23 -8.71 29.56
CA VAL A 6 -24.87 -8.64 29.04
C VAL A 6 -24.43 -10.09 28.89
N VAL A 7 -24.51 -10.62 27.67
CA VAL A 7 -23.82 -11.85 27.32
C VAL A 7 -22.34 -11.54 27.46
N ASP A 8 -21.74 -11.97 28.56
CA ASP A 8 -20.28 -12.05 28.72
C ASP A 8 -19.77 -13.03 27.67
N ILE A 9 -19.47 -12.49 26.48
CA ILE A 9 -18.62 -13.17 25.53
C ILE A 9 -17.25 -13.14 26.19
N ASN A 10 -16.90 -14.23 26.88
CA ASN A 10 -15.51 -14.57 27.17
C ASN A 10 -14.78 -14.56 25.82
N LEU A 11 -14.21 -13.42 25.43
CA LEU A 11 -13.30 -13.36 24.31
C LEU A 11 -12.18 -14.34 24.67
N PRO A 12 -11.90 -15.36 23.85
CA PRO A 12 -10.73 -16.19 24.08
C PRO A 12 -9.53 -15.24 24.20
N ALA A 13 -8.66 -15.50 25.18
CA ALA A 13 -7.45 -14.72 25.39
C ALA A 13 -6.81 -14.47 24.02
N THR A 14 -6.58 -13.20 23.69
CA THR A 14 -6.03 -12.83 22.38
C THR A 14 -4.69 -13.52 22.22
N THR A 15 -4.66 -14.61 21.44
CA THR A 15 -3.43 -15.32 21.09
C THR A 15 -2.46 -14.30 20.51
N THR A 16 -1.27 -14.23 21.10
CA THR A 16 -0.21 -13.37 20.63
C THR A 16 0.22 -13.79 19.22
N LEU A 17 0.78 -12.86 18.44
CA LEU A 17 1.31 -13.20 17.11
C LEU A 17 2.35 -14.33 17.18
N HIS A 18 3.17 -14.33 18.23
CA HIS A 18 4.18 -15.36 18.48
C HIS A 18 3.56 -16.75 18.66
N GLU A 19 2.62 -16.91 19.60
CA GLU A 19 1.93 -18.19 19.86
C GLU A 19 1.22 -18.70 18.60
N LYS A 20 0.62 -17.79 17.84
CA LYS A 20 -0.05 -18.11 16.58
C LYS A 20 0.93 -18.58 15.51
N MET A 21 2.08 -17.92 15.37
CA MET A 21 3.14 -18.36 14.47
C MET A 21 3.65 -19.75 14.86
N GLU A 22 3.92 -19.99 16.14
CA GLU A 22 4.33 -21.32 16.61
C GLU A 22 3.29 -22.40 16.30
N TYR A 23 2.00 -22.12 16.49
CA TYR A 23 0.92 -23.04 16.16
C TYR A 23 0.95 -23.44 14.68
N TYR A 24 0.98 -22.47 13.76
CA TYR A 24 0.95 -22.77 12.33
C TYR A 24 2.25 -23.37 11.80
N LEU A 25 3.39 -23.06 12.42
CA LEU A 25 4.68 -23.65 12.03
C LEU A 25 4.79 -25.14 12.41
N ARG A 26 3.96 -25.65 13.33
CA ARG A 26 3.90 -27.08 13.69
C ARG A 26 3.30 -27.95 12.58
N ASP A 27 2.25 -27.45 11.91
CA ASP A 27 1.53 -28.17 10.85
C ASP A 27 1.33 -27.32 9.58
N ARG A 28 2.46 -26.90 9.00
CA ARG A 28 2.51 -25.99 7.85
C ARG A 28 2.15 -26.63 6.51
N THR A 29 2.12 -27.96 6.40
CA THR A 29 1.84 -28.69 5.15
C THR A 29 0.42 -29.15 4.98
N LYS A 30 -0.46 -28.90 5.97
CA LYS A 30 -1.85 -29.36 6.01
C LYS A 30 -2.60 -29.21 4.68
N TYR A 31 -2.41 -28.10 3.96
CA TYR A 31 -3.11 -27.81 2.72
C TYR A 31 -2.25 -27.93 1.45
N LEU A 32 -1.00 -28.37 1.57
CA LEU A 32 -0.08 -28.48 0.45
C LEU A 32 -0.46 -29.64 -0.50
N HIS A 33 -1.10 -30.69 0.04
CA HIS A 33 -1.54 -31.86 -0.73
C HIS A 33 -2.62 -31.53 -1.79
N VAL A 34 -3.36 -30.44 -1.61
CA VAL A 34 -4.42 -29.98 -2.53
C VAL A 34 -3.85 -29.59 -3.90
N GLN A 35 -2.57 -29.21 -3.97
CA GLN A 35 -1.89 -28.83 -5.22
C GLN A 35 -1.76 -29.98 -6.23
N ASN A 36 -1.60 -31.21 -5.73
CA ASN A 36 -1.25 -32.38 -6.54
C ASN A 36 -2.48 -33.19 -7.00
N GLU A 37 -3.62 -33.00 -6.36
CA GLU A 37 -4.85 -33.78 -6.63
C GLU A 37 -5.81 -33.08 -7.60
N ILE A 38 -5.69 -31.75 -7.75
CA ILE A 38 -6.60 -30.97 -8.58
C ILE A 38 -5.93 -30.67 -9.93
N ALA A 39 -6.52 -31.17 -11.02
CA ALA A 39 -6.07 -30.88 -12.36
C ALA A 39 -6.05 -29.36 -12.62
N GLN A 40 -5.01 -28.86 -13.32
CA GLN A 40 -4.81 -27.43 -13.55
C GLN A 40 -6.03 -26.74 -14.17
N GLU A 41 -6.78 -27.43 -15.02
CA GLU A 41 -8.04 -26.93 -15.61
C GLU A 41 -9.11 -26.63 -14.56
N VAL A 42 -9.25 -27.49 -13.54
CA VAL A 42 -10.21 -27.33 -12.44
C VAL A 42 -9.78 -26.17 -11.53
N THR A 43 -8.48 -26.06 -11.24
CA THR A 43 -7.93 -24.93 -10.48
C THR A 43 -8.08 -23.62 -11.22
N ASN A 44 -7.90 -23.61 -12.54
CA ASN A 44 -8.15 -22.44 -13.38
C ASN A 44 -9.63 -22.05 -13.38
N HIS A 45 -10.56 -23.00 -13.41
CA HIS A 45 -12.00 -22.74 -13.29
C HIS A 45 -12.44 -22.24 -11.90
N LEU A 46 -11.78 -22.69 -10.82
CA LEU A 46 -12.00 -22.18 -9.46
C LEU A 46 -11.35 -20.81 -9.23
N ALA A 47 -10.21 -20.55 -9.89
CA ALA A 47 -9.51 -19.27 -9.90
C ALA A 47 -10.17 -18.25 -10.84
N MET A 48 -10.97 -18.70 -11.82
CA MET A 48 -11.84 -17.83 -12.57
C MET A 48 -12.81 -17.20 -11.57
N VAL A 49 -12.60 -15.91 -11.34
CA VAL A 49 -13.64 -15.05 -10.80
C VAL A 49 -14.75 -15.11 -11.84
N ASN A 50 -15.71 -16.01 -11.61
CA ASN A 50 -17.03 -15.92 -12.18
C ASN A 50 -17.54 -14.57 -11.70
N ASN A 51 -17.29 -13.52 -12.51
CA ASN A 51 -17.47 -12.10 -12.21
C ASN A 51 -18.96 -11.74 -12.04
N TYR A 52 -19.79 -12.65 -11.55
CA TYR A 52 -21.20 -12.43 -11.23
C TYR A 52 -21.43 -11.31 -10.21
N TYR A 53 -20.37 -10.82 -9.54
CA TYR A 53 -20.50 -9.89 -8.41
C TYR A 53 -19.59 -8.66 -8.43
N VAL A 54 -18.80 -8.46 -9.48
CA VAL A 54 -18.56 -7.09 -9.94
C VAL A 54 -19.89 -6.62 -10.52
N SER A 55 -20.25 -5.35 -10.42
CA SER A 55 -21.40 -4.81 -11.14
C SER A 55 -21.21 -5.00 -12.66
N VAL A 56 -21.54 -6.20 -13.15
CA VAL A 56 -21.71 -6.57 -14.54
C VAL A 56 -23.12 -6.12 -14.88
N ALA A 57 -23.24 -4.83 -15.19
CA ALA A 57 -24.36 -4.38 -15.99
C ALA A 57 -24.15 -4.74 -17.47
N ASP A 58 -22.97 -5.25 -17.87
CA ASP A 58 -22.72 -5.67 -19.26
C ASP A 58 -21.70 -6.82 -19.37
N PRO A 59 -22.08 -7.99 -19.94
CA PRO A 59 -21.18 -9.09 -20.28
C PRO A 59 -20.04 -8.74 -21.26
N GLN A 60 -20.04 -7.56 -21.87
CA GLN A 60 -18.98 -7.11 -22.79
C GLN A 60 -17.64 -6.79 -22.10
N ASP A 61 -17.62 -6.52 -20.79
CA ASP A 61 -16.40 -6.22 -20.01
C ASP A 61 -15.51 -7.45 -19.73
N LEU A 62 -15.99 -8.66 -20.09
CA LEU A 62 -15.22 -9.92 -20.05
C LEU A 62 -14.65 -10.30 -21.42
N SER A 63 -14.94 -9.53 -22.47
CA SER A 63 -14.21 -9.69 -23.72
C SER A 63 -12.79 -9.18 -23.48
N TYR A 64 -11.83 -10.10 -23.55
CA TYR A 64 -10.43 -9.76 -23.82
C TYR A 64 -10.40 -8.93 -25.10
N THR A 65 -10.47 -7.61 -24.97
CA THR A 65 -10.17 -6.72 -26.07
C THR A 65 -8.66 -6.72 -26.24
N LYS A 66 -8.22 -7.50 -27.24
CA LYS A 66 -7.02 -7.14 -27.99
C LYS A 66 -7.03 -5.63 -28.19
N LEU A 67 -5.91 -4.98 -27.87
CA LEU A 67 -5.61 -3.63 -28.34
C LEU A 67 -5.72 -3.62 -29.86
N ASN A 68 -6.90 -3.32 -30.40
CA ASN A 68 -7.01 -2.59 -31.64
C ASN A 68 -7.23 -1.14 -31.23
N GLU A 69 -6.13 -0.50 -30.85
CA GLU A 69 -6.07 0.93 -30.58
C GLU A 69 -6.28 1.69 -31.89
N ASN A 70 -7.43 2.35 -32.03
CA ASN A 70 -7.47 3.55 -32.85
C ASN A 70 -6.71 4.62 -32.06
N ALA A 71 -5.55 5.05 -32.57
CA ALA A 71 -4.68 6.05 -31.93
C ALA A 71 -5.41 7.36 -31.56
N VAL A 72 -6.49 7.68 -32.28
CA VAL A 72 -7.34 8.84 -32.04
C VAL A 72 -8.13 8.71 -30.73
N ASP A 73 -8.72 7.54 -30.45
CA ASP A 73 -9.52 7.33 -29.24
C ASP A 73 -8.64 7.35 -27.98
N SER A 74 -7.43 6.80 -28.08
CA SER A 74 -6.44 6.83 -27.00
C SER A 74 -5.93 8.25 -26.73
N ALA A 75 -5.70 9.05 -27.78
CA ALA A 75 -5.32 10.46 -27.65
C ALA A 75 -6.45 11.33 -27.08
N CYS A 76 -7.69 11.12 -27.52
CA CYS A 76 -8.87 11.81 -27.00
C CYS A 76 -9.12 11.48 -25.52
N TRP A 77 -8.95 10.21 -25.13
CA TRP A 77 -9.08 9.79 -23.74
C TRP A 77 -7.96 10.36 -22.86
N MET A 78 -6.71 10.39 -23.33
CA MET A 78 -5.60 11.02 -22.61
C MET A 78 -5.79 12.53 -22.44
N ALA A 79 -6.25 13.23 -23.48
CA ALA A 79 -6.56 14.65 -23.39
C ALA A 79 -7.71 14.90 -22.40
N TYR A 80 -8.77 14.09 -22.48
CA TYR A 80 -9.90 14.15 -21.55
C TYR A 80 -9.46 13.91 -20.11
N ASP A 81 -8.73 12.84 -19.81
CA ASP A 81 -8.22 12.53 -18.46
C ASP A 81 -7.29 13.63 -17.93
N PHE A 82 -6.44 14.21 -18.79
CA PHE A 82 -5.57 15.34 -18.42
C PHE A 82 -6.37 16.58 -18.01
N PHE A 83 -7.29 17.04 -18.86
CA PHE A 83 -8.12 18.23 -18.57
C PHE A 83 -9.07 18.00 -17.40
N LEU A 84 -9.56 16.77 -17.23
CA LEU A 84 -10.44 16.39 -16.14
C LEU A 84 -9.71 16.33 -14.80
N ARG A 85 -8.47 15.81 -14.76
CA ARG A 85 -7.62 15.88 -13.56
C ARG A 85 -7.27 17.32 -13.22
N LEU A 86 -6.93 18.15 -14.22
CA LEU A 86 -6.68 19.57 -14.03
C LEU A 86 -7.93 20.29 -13.49
N TYR A 87 -9.11 19.96 -14.02
CA TYR A 87 -10.39 20.48 -13.55
C TYR A 87 -10.72 20.03 -12.13
N VAL A 88 -10.53 18.75 -11.76
CA VAL A 88 -10.75 18.28 -10.39
C VAL A 88 -9.78 18.95 -9.42
N GLN A 89 -8.51 19.15 -9.82
CA GLN A 89 -7.52 19.88 -9.05
C GLN A 89 -7.91 21.37 -8.88
N ALA A 90 -8.47 22.01 -9.91
CA ALA A 90 -8.95 23.38 -9.84
C ALA A 90 -10.27 23.52 -9.05
N ALA A 91 -11.23 22.62 -9.25
CA ALA A 91 -12.55 22.61 -8.62
C ALA A 91 -12.49 22.29 -7.11
N LEU A 92 -11.43 21.62 -6.64
CA LEU A 92 -11.17 21.43 -5.21
C LEU A 92 -10.65 22.68 -4.49
N LEU A 93 -9.98 23.58 -5.21
CA LEU A 93 -9.26 24.71 -4.63
C LEU A 93 -9.93 26.06 -4.86
N VAL A 94 -10.64 26.23 -5.98
CA VAL A 94 -11.07 27.55 -6.45
C VAL A 94 -12.45 27.96 -5.90
N PRO A 95 -13.51 27.14 -5.94
CA PRO A 95 -14.86 27.61 -5.64
C PRO A 95 -15.11 27.88 -4.14
N THR A 96 -14.63 26.98 -3.27
CA THR A 96 -14.77 27.11 -1.80
C THR A 96 -13.94 28.26 -1.23
N PHE A 97 -12.75 28.49 -1.81
CA PHE A 97 -11.85 29.57 -1.44
C PHE A 97 -12.37 30.93 -1.94
N PHE A 98 -12.89 30.99 -3.16
CA PHE A 98 -13.60 32.18 -3.67
C PHE A 98 -14.88 32.45 -2.87
N PHE A 99 -15.64 31.43 -2.47
CA PHE A 99 -16.83 31.57 -1.63
C PHE A 99 -16.52 32.18 -0.24
N LEU A 100 -15.47 31.71 0.43
CA LEU A 100 -15.04 32.26 1.72
C LEU A 100 -14.48 33.69 1.59
N ILE A 101 -13.71 33.97 0.54
CA ILE A 101 -13.21 35.32 0.24
C ILE A 101 -14.36 36.26 -0.15
N LEU A 102 -15.37 35.79 -0.88
CA LEU A 102 -16.48 36.63 -1.37
C LEU A 102 -17.55 36.87 -0.30
N ILE A 103 -17.81 35.93 0.61
CA ILE A 103 -18.59 36.20 1.84
C ILE A 103 -17.85 37.22 2.71
N ALA A 104 -16.53 37.11 2.84
CA ALA A 104 -15.72 38.06 3.59
C ALA A 104 -15.67 39.45 2.92
N VAL A 105 -15.74 39.53 1.58
CA VAL A 105 -15.58 40.78 0.81
C VAL A 105 -16.92 41.44 0.45
N ARG A 106 -18.05 40.71 0.36
CA ARG A 106 -19.27 41.28 -0.24
C ARG A 106 -20.58 40.64 0.22
N THR A 107 -20.90 40.77 1.50
CA THR A 107 -22.25 40.50 2.03
C THR A 107 -23.28 41.61 1.71
N SER A 108 -22.89 42.66 1.00
CA SER A 108 -23.80 43.73 0.59
C SER A 108 -23.88 43.86 -0.94
N SER A 109 -25.07 43.59 -1.49
CA SER A 109 -25.69 44.35 -2.60
C SER A 109 -25.85 43.74 -4.01
N SER A 110 -25.92 42.41 -4.23
CA SER A 110 -26.49 41.92 -5.51
C SER A 110 -27.17 40.55 -5.42
N PRO A 111 -28.51 40.50 -5.50
CA PRO A 111 -29.25 39.24 -5.57
C PRO A 111 -28.91 38.44 -6.85
N MET A 112 -28.66 39.11 -7.97
CA MET A 112 -28.27 38.47 -9.24
C MET A 112 -26.96 37.67 -9.13
N PHE A 113 -26.05 38.10 -8.27
CA PHE A 113 -24.79 37.39 -8.02
C PHE A 113 -25.03 36.03 -7.36
N LEU A 114 -25.95 35.93 -6.40
CA LEU A 114 -26.32 34.67 -5.74
C LEU A 114 -26.91 33.66 -6.72
N LEU A 115 -27.72 34.11 -7.70
CA LEU A 115 -28.31 33.24 -8.72
C LEU A 115 -27.23 32.66 -9.65
N VAL A 116 -26.35 33.51 -10.19
CA VAL A 116 -25.26 33.06 -11.08
C VAL A 116 -24.35 32.08 -10.34
N HIS A 117 -24.02 32.36 -9.08
CA HIS A 117 -23.16 31.49 -8.29
C HIS A 117 -23.81 30.14 -7.94
N SER A 118 -25.12 30.13 -7.65
CA SER A 118 -25.88 28.89 -7.41
C SER A 118 -25.87 27.98 -8.65
N ILE A 119 -25.96 28.57 -9.85
CA ILE A 119 -25.87 27.84 -11.12
C ILE A 119 -24.47 27.24 -11.30
N VAL A 120 -23.41 28.02 -11.08
CA VAL A 120 -22.01 27.56 -11.23
C VAL A 120 -21.71 26.39 -10.29
N ILE A 121 -22.01 26.51 -9.00
CA ILE A 121 -21.76 25.42 -8.03
C ILE A 121 -22.56 24.16 -8.39
N SER A 122 -23.80 24.32 -8.86
CA SER A 122 -24.60 23.18 -9.27
C SER A 122 -24.04 22.48 -10.53
N ILE A 123 -23.47 23.23 -11.48
CA ILE A 123 -22.76 22.66 -12.64
C ILE A 123 -21.48 21.94 -12.19
N GLU A 124 -20.74 22.48 -11.22
CA GLU A 124 -19.54 21.83 -10.68
C GLU A 124 -19.87 20.51 -9.97
N VAL A 125 -20.92 20.49 -9.13
CA VAL A 125 -21.40 19.25 -8.49
C VAL A 125 -21.78 18.21 -9.53
N LEU A 126 -22.48 18.62 -10.60
CA LEU A 126 -22.83 17.74 -11.70
C LEU A 126 -21.58 17.22 -12.45
N SER A 127 -20.54 18.04 -12.56
CA SER A 127 -19.27 17.68 -13.21
C SER A 127 -18.45 16.69 -12.37
N ILE A 128 -18.41 16.85 -11.04
CA ILE A 128 -17.77 15.89 -10.12
C ILE A 128 -18.56 14.58 -10.10
N TRP A 129 -19.88 14.64 -10.15
CA TRP A 129 -20.73 13.45 -10.30
C TRP A 129 -20.48 12.72 -11.63
N ALA A 130 -20.30 13.46 -12.73
CA ALA A 130 -19.93 12.90 -14.02
C ALA A 130 -18.53 12.27 -13.99
N TYR A 131 -17.57 12.86 -13.25
CA TYR A 131 -16.23 12.32 -13.03
C TYR A 131 -16.26 10.96 -12.32
N GLU A 132 -17.00 10.86 -11.20
CA GLU A 132 -17.23 9.59 -10.48
C GLU A 132 -17.72 8.48 -11.45
N ARG A 133 -18.54 8.87 -12.42
CA ARG A 133 -19.25 7.98 -13.35
C ARG A 133 -18.69 7.91 -14.77
N SER A 134 -17.41 8.20 -14.96
CA SER A 134 -16.68 8.02 -16.23
C SER A 134 -16.70 6.59 -16.83
N ALA A 135 -17.62 5.72 -16.39
CA ALA A 135 -17.83 4.34 -16.83
C ALA A 135 -19.30 3.89 -17.00
N ARG A 136 -20.36 4.73 -16.95
CA ARG A 136 -21.74 4.37 -17.40
C ARG A 136 -22.70 5.57 -17.31
N PHE A 137 -23.14 6.06 -18.47
CA PHE A 137 -24.21 7.06 -18.59
C PHE A 137 -25.59 6.41 -18.43
N ALA A 138 -26.59 7.22 -18.02
CA ALA A 138 -28.02 6.91 -17.92
C ALA A 138 -28.49 6.15 -16.65
N ALA A 139 -28.88 6.90 -15.61
CA ALA A 139 -29.99 6.58 -14.68
C ALA A 139 -30.13 7.62 -13.55
N GLY A 140 -29.03 8.27 -13.14
CA GLY A 140 -29.03 9.17 -11.96
C GLY A 140 -28.99 10.68 -12.26
N LEU A 141 -28.74 11.07 -13.52
CA LEU A 141 -28.60 12.47 -13.92
C LEU A 141 -29.89 13.29 -13.69
N TRP A 142 -31.05 12.64 -13.78
CA TRP A 142 -32.36 13.28 -13.69
C TRP A 142 -32.64 13.90 -12.31
N TRP A 143 -32.22 13.26 -11.23
CA TRP A 143 -32.41 13.80 -9.87
C TRP A 143 -31.53 15.01 -9.61
N GLU A 144 -30.29 15.01 -10.11
CA GLU A 144 -29.36 16.13 -9.98
C GLU A 144 -29.79 17.33 -10.85
N LEU A 145 -30.28 17.07 -12.08
CA LEU A 145 -30.89 18.10 -12.93
C LEU A 145 -32.17 18.67 -12.31
N ALA A 146 -33.02 17.84 -11.69
CA ALA A 146 -34.21 18.31 -10.99
C ALA A 146 -33.84 19.22 -9.81
N TRP A 147 -32.81 18.87 -9.02
CA TRP A 147 -32.32 19.69 -7.92
C TRP A 147 -31.65 20.99 -8.37
N LEU A 148 -30.92 20.98 -9.50
CA LEU A 148 -30.42 22.19 -10.16
C LEU A 148 -31.58 23.13 -10.51
N ILE A 149 -32.65 22.61 -11.12
CA ILE A 149 -33.83 23.40 -11.49
C ILE A 149 -34.51 23.98 -10.24
N VAL A 150 -34.70 23.17 -9.19
CA VAL A 150 -35.26 23.64 -7.91
C VAL A 150 -34.38 24.74 -7.29
N GLY A 151 -33.06 24.58 -7.33
CA GLY A 151 -32.10 25.58 -6.87
C GLY A 151 -32.22 26.90 -7.61
N ILE A 152 -32.30 26.85 -8.94
CA ILE A 152 -32.50 28.03 -9.80
C ILE A 152 -33.82 28.73 -9.45
N ILE A 153 -34.91 27.97 -9.24
CA ILE A 153 -36.22 28.50 -8.86
C ILE A 153 -36.14 29.19 -7.50
N VAL A 154 -35.63 28.51 -6.47
CA VAL A 154 -35.49 29.07 -5.11
C VAL A 154 -34.62 30.31 -5.10
N ALA A 155 -33.48 30.28 -5.80
CA ALA A 155 -32.60 31.44 -5.94
C ALA A 155 -33.31 32.60 -6.67
N SER A 156 -34.05 32.33 -7.75
CA SER A 156 -34.80 33.35 -8.51
C SER A 156 -35.92 34.00 -7.68
N PHE A 157 -36.63 33.23 -6.86
CA PHE A 157 -37.62 33.80 -5.94
C PHE A 157 -36.98 34.60 -4.81
N HIS A 158 -35.84 34.16 -4.29
CA HIS A 158 -35.07 34.93 -3.31
C HIS A 158 -34.54 36.24 -3.91
N THR A 159 -34.08 36.26 -5.17
CA THR A 159 -33.64 37.50 -5.81
C THR A 159 -34.78 38.50 -6.01
N ARG A 160 -35.99 38.00 -6.27
CA ARG A 160 -37.21 38.80 -6.40
C ARG A 160 -37.72 39.32 -5.05
N TYR A 161 -37.56 38.55 -3.97
CA TYR A 161 -38.12 38.85 -2.64
C TYR A 161 -37.09 38.61 -1.51
N PRO A 162 -36.02 39.40 -1.41
CA PRO A 162 -34.88 39.12 -0.52
C PRO A 162 -35.17 39.24 0.98
N VAL A 163 -36.24 39.95 1.37
CA VAL A 163 -36.65 40.13 2.78
C VAL A 163 -37.63 39.05 3.23
N ASN A 164 -38.10 38.19 2.33
CA ASN A 164 -39.05 37.14 2.67
C ASN A 164 -38.33 35.96 3.34
N VAL A 165 -38.57 35.80 4.65
CA VAL A 165 -37.97 34.77 5.51
C VAL A 165 -38.13 33.37 4.95
N PHE A 166 -39.25 33.05 4.30
CA PHE A 166 -39.49 31.73 3.71
C PHE A 166 -38.48 31.40 2.60
N TRP A 167 -38.24 32.34 1.69
CA TRP A 167 -37.28 32.16 0.59
C TRP A 167 -35.83 32.16 1.06
N VAL A 168 -35.51 32.92 2.11
CA VAL A 168 -34.20 32.87 2.78
C VAL A 168 -33.96 31.49 3.39
N LEU A 169 -34.94 30.93 4.12
CA LEU A 169 -34.83 29.60 4.73
C LEU A 169 -34.70 28.50 3.67
N LEU A 170 -35.49 28.54 2.59
CA LEU A 170 -35.37 27.58 1.49
C LEU A 170 -34.01 27.67 0.80
N LEU A 171 -33.47 28.87 0.62
CA LEU A 171 -32.13 29.06 0.05
C LEU A 171 -31.06 28.45 0.97
N VAL A 172 -31.15 28.66 2.29
CA VAL A 172 -30.23 28.05 3.27
C VAL A 172 -30.31 26.52 3.22
N VAL A 173 -31.51 25.94 3.19
CA VAL A 173 -31.71 24.48 3.08
C VAL A 173 -31.12 23.95 1.77
N HIS A 174 -31.34 24.64 0.66
CA HIS A 174 -30.76 24.30 -0.64
C HIS A 174 -29.22 24.31 -0.60
N TRP A 175 -28.60 25.36 -0.03
CA TRP A 175 -27.14 25.43 0.12
C TRP A 175 -26.57 24.36 1.05
N MET A 176 -27.26 24.05 2.16
CA MET A 176 -26.85 22.96 3.04
C MET A 176 -26.90 21.60 2.32
N PHE A 177 -27.91 21.40 1.46
CA PHE A 177 -28.05 20.19 0.67
C PHE A 177 -26.97 20.10 -0.43
N LEU A 178 -26.71 21.20 -1.16
CA LEU A 178 -25.63 21.27 -2.14
C LEU A 178 -24.28 21.02 -1.49
N LEU A 179 -23.96 21.68 -0.37
CA LEU A 179 -22.73 21.46 0.37
C LEU A 179 -22.54 19.98 0.74
N ARG A 180 -23.61 19.35 1.25
CA ARG A 180 -23.59 17.92 1.58
C ARG A 180 -23.31 17.05 0.35
N ILE A 181 -23.96 17.32 -0.79
CA ILE A 181 -23.72 16.58 -2.04
C ILE A 181 -22.27 16.80 -2.49
N THR A 182 -21.80 18.04 -2.56
CA THR A 182 -20.43 18.38 -2.96
C THR A 182 -19.41 17.61 -2.12
N VAL A 183 -19.56 17.59 -0.79
CA VAL A 183 -18.66 16.85 0.10
C VAL A 183 -18.66 15.36 -0.22
N VAL A 184 -19.83 14.75 -0.44
CA VAL A 184 -19.94 13.33 -0.81
C VAL A 184 -19.26 13.05 -2.15
N GLN A 185 -19.54 13.87 -3.17
CA GLN A 185 -19.00 13.72 -4.52
C GLN A 185 -17.49 13.92 -4.55
N VAL A 186 -16.99 14.96 -3.89
CA VAL A 186 -15.55 15.21 -3.69
C VAL A 186 -14.89 14.04 -2.99
N SER A 187 -15.47 13.51 -1.91
CA SER A 187 -14.90 12.38 -1.19
C SER A 187 -14.81 11.12 -2.06
N ARG A 188 -15.78 10.90 -2.94
CA ARG A 188 -15.74 9.77 -3.89
C ARG A 188 -14.69 9.98 -4.98
N ALA A 189 -14.62 11.19 -5.55
CA ALA A 189 -13.60 11.55 -6.53
C ALA A 189 -12.18 11.43 -5.97
N LEU A 190 -11.95 11.91 -4.74
CA LEU A 190 -10.67 11.78 -4.02
C LEU A 190 -10.30 10.31 -3.81
N ARG A 191 -11.26 9.45 -3.45
CA ARG A 191 -11.02 8.01 -3.33
C ARG A 191 -10.58 7.36 -4.64
N VAL A 192 -11.24 7.69 -5.75
CA VAL A 192 -10.83 7.20 -7.09
C VAL A 192 -9.45 7.73 -7.46
N PHE A 193 -9.18 9.01 -7.20
CA PHE A 193 -7.88 9.63 -7.45
C PHE A 193 -6.76 8.96 -6.63
N CYS A 194 -6.97 8.76 -5.33
CA CYS A 194 -6.01 8.08 -4.46
C CYS A 194 -5.82 6.59 -4.83
N ALA A 195 -6.87 5.94 -5.33
CA ALA A 195 -6.79 4.60 -5.90
C ALA A 195 -5.91 4.57 -7.17
N SER A 196 -5.89 5.67 -7.95
CA SER A 196 -5.06 5.81 -9.15
C SER A 196 -5.34 4.65 -10.12
N ASP A 197 -4.32 3.92 -10.56
CA ASP A 197 -4.46 2.79 -11.48
C ASP A 197 -4.90 1.48 -10.80
N ARG A 198 -5.31 1.53 -9.52
CA ARG A 198 -5.85 0.37 -8.81
C ARG A 198 -7.32 0.16 -9.12
N ARG A 199 -7.74 -1.09 -9.09
CA ARG A 199 -9.15 -1.47 -9.23
C ARG A 199 -9.93 -1.08 -7.98
N CYS A 200 -11.05 -0.40 -8.20
CA CYS A 200 -12.02 -0.06 -7.16
C CYS A 200 -13.31 -0.87 -7.33
N TYR A 201 -13.93 -1.21 -6.22
CA TYR A 201 -15.33 -1.61 -6.17
C TYR A 201 -16.21 -0.35 -6.22
N ILE A 202 -16.98 -0.21 -7.30
CA ILE A 202 -17.91 0.90 -7.52
C ILE A 202 -19.28 0.30 -7.78
N ALA A 203 -20.06 0.12 -6.72
CA ALA A 203 -21.44 -0.35 -6.81
C ALA A 203 -22.23 0.05 -5.56
N GLU A 204 -23.57 -0.01 -5.64
CA GLU A 204 -24.47 0.26 -4.51
C GLU A 204 -24.24 1.64 -3.84
N GLY A 205 -23.74 2.62 -4.59
CA GLY A 205 -23.46 3.96 -4.08
C GLY A 205 -22.22 4.05 -3.19
N VAL A 206 -21.33 3.06 -3.22
CA VAL A 206 -20.06 3.05 -2.49
C VAL A 206 -18.89 2.94 -3.47
N VAL A 207 -17.83 3.71 -3.20
CA VAL A 207 -16.53 3.62 -3.87
C VAL A 207 -15.51 3.14 -2.85
N LEU A 208 -14.98 1.92 -3.06
CA LEU A 208 -13.95 1.31 -2.23
C LEU A 208 -12.74 0.92 -3.09
N ASP A 209 -11.54 1.28 -2.68
CA ASP A 209 -10.28 0.75 -3.19
C ASP A 209 -10.16 -0.72 -2.76
N MET A 210 -10.76 -1.61 -3.54
CA MET A 210 -10.94 -3.03 -3.24
C MET A 210 -11.05 -3.83 -4.54
N ALA A 211 -10.38 -4.98 -4.59
CA ALA A 211 -10.38 -5.90 -5.72
C ALA A 211 -10.51 -7.35 -5.23
N TYR A 212 -11.31 -8.13 -5.95
CA TYR A 212 -11.33 -9.58 -5.82
C TYR A 212 -10.12 -10.17 -6.55
N ILE A 213 -9.21 -10.79 -5.81
CA ILE A 213 -8.09 -11.54 -6.41
C ILE A 213 -8.52 -12.98 -6.70
N THR A 214 -9.39 -13.51 -5.86
CA THR A 214 -10.12 -14.76 -6.07
C THR A 214 -11.54 -14.56 -5.57
N ARG A 215 -12.39 -15.58 -5.65
CA ARG A 215 -13.72 -15.54 -5.04
C ARG A 215 -13.68 -15.28 -3.53
N ASN A 216 -12.69 -15.86 -2.84
CA ASN A 216 -12.60 -15.85 -1.38
C ASN A 216 -11.52 -14.89 -0.84
N VAL A 217 -10.67 -14.31 -1.71
CA VAL A 217 -9.58 -13.42 -1.28
C VAL A 217 -9.73 -12.06 -1.93
N LEU A 218 -9.90 -11.04 -1.08
CA LEU A 218 -9.99 -9.64 -1.47
C LEU A 218 -8.70 -8.91 -1.07
N ALA A 219 -8.21 -8.06 -1.96
CA ALA A 219 -7.17 -7.08 -1.69
C ALA A 219 -7.79 -5.69 -1.60
N MET A 220 -7.52 -4.95 -0.52
CA MET A 220 -8.05 -3.59 -0.36
C MET A 220 -7.01 -2.61 0.18
N GLY A 221 -7.29 -1.31 -0.04
CA GLY A 221 -6.62 -0.22 0.65
C GLY A 221 -7.10 -0.07 2.09
N TRP A 222 -6.37 0.74 2.87
CA TRP A 222 -6.62 0.98 4.29
C TRP A 222 -8.08 1.38 4.62
N PRO A 223 -8.78 0.67 5.53
CA PRO A 223 -10.09 1.05 6.05
C PRO A 223 -9.94 2.13 7.14
N ALA A 224 -10.11 3.38 6.74
CA ALA A 224 -9.85 4.56 7.55
C ALA A 224 -11.07 5.04 8.36
N ARG A 225 -10.79 5.73 9.47
CA ARG A 225 -11.77 6.51 10.26
C ARG A 225 -11.36 7.99 10.26
N GLY A 226 -12.29 8.86 10.67
CA GLY A 226 -12.03 10.29 10.74
C GLY A 226 -11.90 10.94 9.35
N THR A 227 -11.00 11.91 9.23
CA THR A 227 -10.78 12.70 8.01
C THR A 227 -10.14 11.89 6.88
N GLU A 228 -9.33 10.87 7.19
CA GLU A 228 -8.76 9.98 6.16
C GLU A 228 -9.83 9.24 5.35
N ALA A 229 -11.00 8.99 5.94
CA ALA A 229 -12.13 8.36 5.24
C ALA A 229 -12.67 9.22 4.09
N LEU A 230 -12.29 10.50 3.99
CA LEU A 230 -12.63 11.35 2.85
C LEU A 230 -11.94 10.89 1.56
N TYR A 231 -10.75 10.28 1.65
CA TYR A 231 -9.94 9.91 0.48
C TYR A 231 -9.43 8.44 0.51
N ARG A 232 -9.57 7.75 1.64
CA ARG A 232 -9.38 6.29 1.81
C ARG A 232 -10.71 5.58 1.96
N ASN A 233 -10.68 4.26 2.11
CA ASN A 233 -11.89 3.47 2.31
C ASN A 233 -12.53 3.80 3.67
N PRO A 234 -13.78 4.30 3.74
CA PRO A 234 -14.42 4.52 5.02
C PRO A 234 -14.65 3.18 5.72
N TRP A 235 -14.18 3.04 6.96
CA TRP A 235 -14.33 1.80 7.72
C TRP A 235 -15.79 1.35 7.81
N ASN A 236 -16.74 2.27 8.03
CA ASN A 236 -18.18 1.97 8.06
C ASN A 236 -18.69 1.37 6.75
N ASP A 237 -18.19 1.87 5.62
CA ASP A 237 -18.59 1.38 4.30
C ASP A 237 -17.98 0.00 4.02
N VAL A 238 -16.73 -0.24 4.43
CA VAL A 238 -16.09 -1.57 4.34
C VAL A 238 -16.80 -2.58 5.22
N ALA A 239 -17.08 -2.25 6.48
CA ALA A 239 -17.79 -3.13 7.41
C ALA A 239 -19.20 -3.46 6.90
N ARG A 240 -19.93 -2.46 6.39
CA ARG A 240 -21.25 -2.66 5.78
C ARG A 240 -21.18 -3.50 4.52
N PHE A 241 -20.19 -3.28 3.66
CA PHE A 241 -19.96 -4.08 2.46
C PHE A 241 -19.72 -5.54 2.83
N LEU A 242 -18.80 -5.81 3.76
CA LEU A 242 -18.50 -7.18 4.20
C LEU A 242 -19.72 -7.84 4.83
N HIS A 243 -20.46 -7.14 5.70
CA HIS A 243 -21.66 -7.67 6.34
C HIS A 243 -22.84 -7.92 5.39
N ARG A 244 -22.98 -7.11 4.33
CA ARG A 244 -24.01 -7.33 3.30
C ARG A 244 -23.64 -8.49 2.38
N LYS A 245 -22.36 -8.60 2.03
CA LYS A 245 -21.87 -9.58 1.06
C LYS A 245 -21.68 -10.96 1.67
N TYR A 246 -21.25 -10.99 2.92
CA TYR A 246 -20.93 -12.18 3.70
C TYR A 246 -21.69 -12.09 5.03
N ALA A 247 -22.11 -13.22 5.59
CA ALA A 247 -22.63 -13.21 6.95
C ALA A 247 -21.54 -12.70 7.94
N HIS A 248 -21.95 -12.18 9.10
CA HIS A 248 -21.08 -11.46 10.05
C HIS A 248 -19.76 -12.16 10.42
N LEU A 249 -19.75 -13.49 10.50
CA LEU A 249 -18.56 -14.31 10.81
C LEU A 249 -17.96 -15.02 9.59
N SER A 250 -18.50 -14.78 8.40
CA SER A 250 -18.04 -15.33 7.13
C SER A 250 -17.01 -14.42 6.44
N SER A 251 -16.58 -13.34 7.11
CA SER A 251 -15.49 -12.48 6.62
C SER A 251 -14.40 -12.32 7.67
N HIS A 252 -13.14 -12.46 7.27
CA HIS A 252 -11.96 -12.23 8.12
C HIS A 252 -11.11 -11.10 7.55
N VAL A 253 -10.85 -10.07 8.34
CA VAL A 253 -10.01 -8.94 7.91
C VAL A 253 -8.58 -9.14 8.40
N ILE A 254 -7.61 -9.11 7.49
CA ILE A 254 -6.19 -9.23 7.84
C ILE A 254 -5.46 -7.92 7.56
N THR A 255 -4.87 -7.35 8.60
CA THR A 255 -4.08 -6.12 8.55
C THR A 255 -2.59 -6.44 8.43
N LEU A 256 -1.93 -5.83 7.44
CA LEU A 256 -0.49 -5.91 7.23
C LEU A 256 0.28 -4.64 7.66
N CYS A 257 -0.41 -3.65 8.21
CA CYS A 257 0.20 -2.39 8.65
C CYS A 257 0.93 -2.59 9.98
N SER A 258 2.22 -2.23 10.04
CA SER A 258 2.93 -2.03 11.31
C SER A 258 2.71 -0.63 11.86
N GLU A 259 2.44 0.34 10.97
CA GLU A 259 2.39 1.77 11.27
C GLU A 259 1.03 2.30 11.74
N ARG A 260 -0.04 1.50 11.63
CA ARG A 260 -1.42 1.95 11.88
C ARG A 260 -2.26 0.88 12.55
N CYS A 261 -3.09 1.29 13.50
CA CYS A 261 -4.09 0.43 14.13
C CYS A 261 -5.39 0.41 13.33
N THR A 262 -5.80 -0.78 12.88
CA THR A 262 -7.05 -0.96 12.13
C THR A 262 -8.23 -0.86 13.07
N ALA A 263 -9.26 -0.13 12.67
CA ALA A 263 -10.52 -0.11 13.41
C ALA A 263 -11.13 -1.54 13.49
N PRO A 264 -11.72 -1.92 14.64
CA PRO A 264 -12.05 -3.30 14.93
C PRO A 264 -13.08 -3.88 13.94
N PHE A 265 -12.83 -5.09 13.43
CA PHE A 265 -13.80 -5.90 12.69
C PHE A 265 -14.20 -7.15 13.52
N PRO A 266 -15.35 -7.80 13.22
CA PRO A 266 -15.81 -8.98 13.96
C PRO A 266 -14.77 -10.10 14.10
N LEU A 267 -14.06 -10.38 13.00
CA LEU A 267 -12.93 -11.29 12.97
C LEU A 267 -11.77 -10.58 12.27
N GLN A 268 -10.68 -10.39 13.00
CA GLN A 268 -9.52 -9.69 12.50
C GLN A 268 -8.20 -10.33 12.97
N SER A 269 -7.15 -10.15 12.18
CA SER A 269 -5.80 -10.56 12.54
C SER A 269 -4.76 -9.60 12.00
N THR A 270 -3.63 -9.51 12.70
CA THR A 270 -2.55 -8.57 12.37
C THR A 270 -1.27 -9.34 12.07
N TYR A 271 -0.68 -9.08 10.91
CA TYR A 271 0.65 -9.54 10.51
C TYR A 271 1.48 -8.31 10.14
N PRO A 272 2.12 -7.65 11.11
CA PRO A 272 2.76 -6.37 10.87
C PRO A 272 3.92 -6.53 9.88
N VAL A 273 3.85 -5.79 8.77
CA VAL A 273 4.93 -5.71 7.78
C VAL A 273 5.22 -4.24 7.54
N ASP A 274 6.49 -3.87 7.72
CA ASP A 274 6.97 -2.53 7.44
C ASP A 274 6.74 -2.15 5.97
N ASP A 275 6.32 -0.91 5.72
CA ASP A 275 5.99 -0.49 4.36
C ASP A 275 7.20 -0.61 3.42
N HIS A 276 6.99 -0.98 2.16
CA HIS A 276 8.08 -1.25 1.20
C HIS A 276 9.09 -2.35 1.55
N ASN A 277 8.86 -3.11 2.61
CA ASN A 277 9.67 -4.28 2.96
C ASN A 277 8.91 -5.57 2.61
N PRO A 278 9.62 -6.70 2.39
CA PRO A 278 9.00 -8.01 2.35
C PRO A 278 8.50 -8.43 3.74
N ALA A 279 7.62 -9.43 3.77
CA ALA A 279 7.27 -10.15 4.99
C ALA A 279 8.31 -11.24 5.26
N GLU A 280 8.61 -11.51 6.52
CA GLU A 280 9.50 -12.62 6.92
C GLU A 280 8.91 -13.99 6.55
N MET A 281 9.78 -14.98 6.29
CA MET A 281 9.33 -16.31 5.86
C MET A 281 8.34 -16.97 6.84
N PRO A 282 8.61 -17.00 8.17
CA PRO A 282 7.64 -17.49 9.14
C PRO A 282 6.28 -16.76 9.14
N LEU A 283 6.31 -15.45 8.89
CA LEU A 283 5.10 -14.62 8.85
C LEU A 283 4.24 -14.98 7.63
N MET A 284 4.88 -15.18 6.47
CA MET A 284 4.22 -15.62 5.23
C MET A 284 3.56 -16.99 5.41
N ILE A 285 4.25 -17.96 6.04
CA ILE A 285 3.69 -19.30 6.29
C ILE A 285 2.47 -19.22 7.22
N SER A 286 2.61 -18.54 8.35
CA SER A 286 1.54 -18.38 9.35
C SER A 286 0.29 -17.74 8.73
N PHE A 287 0.48 -16.68 7.94
CA PHE A 287 -0.59 -16.05 7.16
C PHE A 287 -1.26 -17.04 6.21
N CYS A 288 -0.49 -17.79 5.41
CA CYS A 288 -1.07 -18.72 4.44
C CYS A 288 -1.90 -19.82 5.11
N CYS A 289 -1.40 -20.37 6.24
CA CYS A 289 -2.08 -21.41 7.00
C CYS A 289 -3.40 -20.90 7.59
N GLU A 290 -3.41 -19.70 8.19
CA GLU A 290 -4.64 -19.12 8.73
C GLU A 290 -5.67 -18.82 7.66
N VAL A 291 -5.25 -18.21 6.53
CA VAL A 291 -6.14 -17.91 5.41
C VAL A 291 -6.76 -19.20 4.88
N ALA A 292 -5.94 -20.26 4.74
CA ALA A 292 -6.40 -21.58 4.32
C ALA A 292 -7.37 -22.21 5.33
N ASP A 293 -7.03 -22.24 6.63
CA ASP A 293 -7.89 -22.77 7.70
C ASP A 293 -9.25 -22.04 7.73
N PHE A 294 -9.25 -20.71 7.60
CA PHE A 294 -10.48 -19.95 7.61
C PHE A 294 -11.34 -20.24 6.38
N ILE A 295 -10.76 -20.20 5.17
CA ILE A 295 -11.50 -20.40 3.92
C ILE A 295 -11.96 -21.86 3.78
N MET A 296 -11.10 -22.83 4.07
CA MET A 296 -11.40 -24.26 3.88
C MET A 296 -12.47 -24.79 4.83
N ALA A 297 -12.71 -24.12 5.96
CA ALA A 297 -13.81 -24.45 6.86
C ALA A 297 -15.20 -24.17 6.24
N ASP A 298 -15.32 -23.24 5.29
CA ASP A 298 -16.52 -23.07 4.45
C ASP A 298 -16.16 -22.34 3.14
N PRO A 299 -15.67 -23.07 2.12
CA PRO A 299 -15.12 -22.48 0.88
C PRO A 299 -16.14 -21.69 0.06
N PHE A 300 -17.43 -21.92 0.26
CA PHE A 300 -18.47 -21.30 -0.55
C PHE A 300 -18.95 -19.97 0.02
N ASN A 301 -18.87 -19.79 1.34
CA ASN A 301 -19.41 -18.61 2.02
C ASN A 301 -18.35 -17.73 2.70
N ARG A 302 -17.14 -18.24 2.96
CA ARG A 302 -16.11 -17.47 3.68
C ARG A 302 -15.18 -16.68 2.76
N ALA A 303 -14.83 -15.48 3.17
CA ALA A 303 -13.87 -14.64 2.47
C ALA A 303 -12.90 -13.92 3.41
N VAL A 304 -11.68 -13.68 2.93
CA VAL A 304 -10.63 -12.95 3.62
C VAL A 304 -10.36 -11.65 2.89
N ALA A 305 -10.41 -10.53 3.63
CA ALA A 305 -10.03 -9.21 3.12
C ALA A 305 -8.67 -8.81 3.68
N VAL A 306 -7.65 -8.83 2.82
CA VAL A 306 -6.28 -8.50 3.19
C VAL A 306 -6.00 -7.05 2.80
N HIS A 307 -5.42 -6.27 3.72
CA HIS A 307 -5.09 -4.88 3.45
C HIS A 307 -3.76 -4.46 4.06
N CYS A 308 -3.16 -3.46 3.43
CA CYS A 308 -2.10 -2.65 4.00
C CYS A 308 -2.50 -1.17 3.88
N LYS A 309 -1.56 -0.24 3.73
CA LYS A 309 -1.88 1.15 3.41
C LYS A 309 -2.54 1.29 2.03
N GLY A 310 -1.87 0.81 0.97
CA GLY A 310 -2.33 0.94 -0.42
C GLY A 310 -2.94 -0.31 -1.04
N GLY A 311 -2.88 -1.46 -0.37
CA GLY A 311 -3.28 -2.74 -0.94
C GLY A 311 -2.45 -3.14 -2.18
N LYS A 312 -1.14 -2.84 -2.17
CA LYS A 312 -0.20 -3.07 -3.29
C LYS A 312 0.92 -4.04 -2.89
N GLY A 313 2.10 -3.53 -2.48
CA GLY A 313 3.31 -4.31 -2.21
C GLY A 313 3.11 -5.42 -1.18
N ARG A 314 2.92 -5.04 0.10
CA ARG A 314 2.73 -5.98 1.23
C ARG A 314 1.58 -6.95 1.00
N THR A 315 0.42 -6.42 0.60
CA THR A 315 -0.78 -7.22 0.28
C THR A 315 -0.52 -8.20 -0.85
N GLY A 316 0.15 -7.75 -1.91
CA GLY A 316 0.52 -8.58 -3.05
C GLY A 316 1.47 -9.70 -2.67
N THR A 317 2.53 -9.42 -1.89
CA THR A 317 3.48 -10.43 -1.43
C THR A 317 2.77 -11.55 -0.66
N MET A 318 1.93 -11.19 0.32
CA MET A 318 1.21 -12.16 1.15
C MET A 318 0.17 -12.95 0.34
N ILE A 319 -0.61 -12.28 -0.51
CA ILE A 319 -1.60 -12.96 -1.35
C ILE A 319 -0.91 -13.86 -2.39
N CYS A 320 0.19 -13.44 -3.03
CA CYS A 320 0.92 -14.29 -3.97
C CYS A 320 1.44 -15.56 -3.29
N ALA A 321 1.96 -15.44 -2.06
CA ALA A 321 2.35 -16.59 -1.25
C ALA A 321 1.15 -17.53 -1.02
N TYR A 322 0.00 -16.99 -0.65
CA TYR A 322 -1.21 -17.78 -0.45
C TYR A 322 -1.73 -18.44 -1.74
N LEU A 323 -1.71 -17.74 -2.88
CA LEU A 323 -2.11 -18.30 -4.18
C LEU A 323 -1.26 -19.51 -4.57
N MET A 324 0.04 -19.45 -4.26
CA MET A 324 0.92 -20.60 -4.41
C MET A 324 0.56 -21.67 -3.39
N TYR A 325 0.48 -21.33 -2.09
CA TYR A 325 0.18 -22.27 -1.01
C TYR A 325 -1.10 -23.09 -1.24
N CYS A 326 -2.20 -22.46 -1.69
CA CYS A 326 -3.46 -23.15 -1.98
C CYS A 326 -3.52 -23.80 -3.37
N GLY A 327 -2.43 -23.75 -4.15
CA GLY A 327 -2.30 -24.42 -5.44
C GLY A 327 -2.91 -23.70 -6.64
N GLN A 328 -3.49 -22.50 -6.44
CA GLN A 328 -4.07 -21.71 -7.53
C GLN A 328 -3.03 -21.20 -8.52
N CYS A 329 -1.80 -20.96 -8.06
CA CYS A 329 -0.67 -20.61 -8.92
C CYS A 329 0.48 -21.58 -8.66
N ARG A 330 1.08 -22.13 -9.72
CA ARG A 330 2.21 -23.07 -9.61
C ARG A 330 3.59 -22.43 -9.59
N SER A 331 3.66 -21.12 -9.85
CA SER A 331 4.92 -20.37 -9.82
C SER A 331 4.75 -18.96 -9.26
N ALA A 332 5.87 -18.39 -8.79
CA ALA A 332 5.91 -17.01 -8.33
C ALA A 332 5.51 -16.03 -9.44
N ASP A 333 6.01 -16.26 -10.66
CA ASP A 333 5.69 -15.42 -11.82
C ASP A 333 4.19 -15.44 -12.15
N ALA A 334 3.56 -16.62 -12.10
CA ALA A 334 2.12 -16.74 -12.31
C ALA A 334 1.32 -16.00 -11.22
N ALA A 335 1.71 -16.15 -9.96
CA ALA A 335 1.04 -15.50 -8.83
C ALA A 335 1.19 -13.97 -8.88
N LEU A 336 2.40 -13.47 -9.13
CA LEU A 336 2.71 -12.04 -9.26
C LEU A 336 1.92 -11.42 -10.42
N HIS A 337 1.92 -12.10 -11.58
CA HIS A 337 1.18 -11.66 -12.74
C HIS A 337 -0.33 -11.65 -12.48
N HIS A 338 -0.89 -12.73 -11.93
CA HIS A 338 -2.31 -12.86 -11.57
C HIS A 338 -2.76 -11.74 -10.62
N PHE A 339 -2.02 -11.53 -9.53
CA PHE A 339 -2.30 -10.44 -8.60
C PHE A 339 -2.23 -9.08 -9.30
N SER A 340 -1.21 -8.86 -10.14
CA SER A 340 -1.02 -7.59 -10.82
C SER A 340 -2.16 -7.23 -11.77
N LEU A 341 -2.67 -8.21 -12.53
CA LEU A 341 -3.79 -8.03 -13.44
C LEU A 341 -5.09 -7.68 -12.70
N LEU A 342 -5.38 -8.42 -11.62
CA LEU A 342 -6.63 -8.25 -10.89
C LEU A 342 -6.64 -7.03 -9.97
N ARG A 343 -5.47 -6.63 -9.47
CA ARG A 343 -5.36 -5.42 -8.64
C ARG A 343 -5.34 -4.14 -9.48
N SER A 344 -4.99 -4.23 -10.76
CA SER A 344 -4.99 -3.10 -11.70
C SER A 344 -6.39 -2.78 -12.22
N ARG A 345 -6.63 -1.49 -12.44
CA ARG A 345 -7.78 -1.00 -13.20
C ARG A 345 -7.68 -1.51 -14.65
N THR A 346 -8.80 -1.94 -15.22
CA THR A 346 -8.87 -2.37 -16.62
C THR A 346 -8.40 -1.24 -17.54
N GLY A 347 -7.52 -1.52 -18.50
CA GLY A 347 -6.95 -0.52 -19.40
C GLY A 347 -5.89 0.40 -18.80
N ALA A 348 -5.41 0.14 -17.57
CA ALA A 348 -4.32 0.92 -16.99
C ALA A 348 -3.01 0.73 -17.78
N GLN A 349 -2.28 1.82 -17.99
CA GLN A 349 -0.97 1.79 -18.66
C GLN A 349 0.11 1.07 -17.83
N LYS A 350 -0.06 1.01 -16.51
CA LYS A 350 0.89 0.37 -15.59
C LYS A 350 0.19 -0.62 -14.67
N LEU A 351 0.63 -1.87 -14.72
CA LEU A 351 0.21 -2.90 -13.79
C LEU A 351 0.61 -2.55 -12.34
N GLN A 352 -0.34 -2.67 -11.44
CA GLN A 352 -0.21 -2.49 -10.00
C GLN A 352 0.00 -3.87 -9.37
N GLY A 353 1.18 -4.11 -8.80
CA GLY A 353 1.48 -5.38 -8.15
C GLY A 353 2.41 -5.20 -6.95
N VAL A 354 3.20 -6.23 -6.71
CA VAL A 354 4.35 -6.16 -5.79
C VAL A 354 5.28 -5.03 -6.23
N GLN A 355 5.78 -4.23 -5.27
CA GLN A 355 6.37 -2.92 -5.59
C GLN A 355 7.89 -2.88 -5.51
N THR A 356 8.51 -3.77 -4.75
CA THR A 356 9.97 -3.76 -4.53
C THR A 356 10.60 -5.09 -4.95
N PRO A 357 11.82 -5.08 -5.51
CA PRO A 357 12.55 -6.29 -5.85
C PRO A 357 12.71 -7.26 -4.67
N SER A 358 12.90 -6.77 -3.44
CA SER A 358 12.95 -7.62 -2.26
C SER A 358 11.62 -8.30 -1.97
N GLN A 359 10.49 -7.63 -2.15
CA GLN A 359 9.17 -8.26 -2.04
C GLN A 359 8.98 -9.36 -3.09
N GLU A 360 9.39 -9.12 -4.34
CA GLU A 360 9.35 -10.13 -5.39
C GLU A 360 10.27 -11.33 -5.09
N ARG A 361 11.51 -11.05 -4.64
CA ARG A 361 12.48 -12.05 -4.23
C ARG A 361 11.93 -12.97 -3.14
N TYR A 362 11.19 -12.42 -2.17
CA TYR A 362 10.56 -13.21 -1.11
C TYR A 362 9.39 -14.06 -1.61
N VAL A 363 8.63 -13.61 -2.61
CA VAL A 363 7.64 -14.48 -3.28
C VAL A 363 8.34 -15.65 -3.99
N ARG A 364 9.47 -15.41 -4.66
CA ARG A 364 10.29 -16.48 -5.28
C ARG A 364 10.94 -17.41 -4.26
N TYR A 365 11.40 -16.88 -3.13
CA TYR A 365 11.89 -17.72 -2.02
C TYR A 365 10.77 -18.60 -1.44
N PHE A 366 9.53 -18.10 -1.36
CA PHE A 366 8.39 -18.88 -0.90
C PHE A 366 8.00 -19.99 -1.90
N GLU A 367 8.08 -19.73 -3.20
CA GLU A 367 7.96 -20.77 -4.23
C GLU A 367 8.99 -21.89 -4.03
N ARG A 368 10.26 -21.53 -3.79
CA ARG A 368 11.33 -22.49 -3.52
C ARG A 368 11.12 -23.25 -2.21
N LEU A 369 10.60 -22.58 -1.17
CA LEU A 369 10.23 -23.22 0.08
C LEU A 369 9.14 -24.29 -0.14
N ILE A 370 8.12 -24.00 -0.95
CA ILE A 370 7.06 -24.98 -1.28
C ILE A 370 7.60 -26.16 -2.09
N ASN A 371 8.41 -25.87 -3.12
CA ASN A 371 8.79 -26.86 -4.12
C ASN A 371 10.03 -27.68 -3.74
N GLU A 372 10.99 -27.07 -3.03
CA GLU A 372 12.31 -27.66 -2.78
C GLU A 372 12.48 -28.16 -1.34
N GLN A 373 11.72 -27.63 -0.37
CA GLN A 373 11.90 -27.96 1.05
C GLN A 373 10.82 -28.94 1.54
N PRO A 374 11.19 -30.18 1.91
CA PRO A 374 10.26 -31.13 2.51
C PRO A 374 9.58 -30.52 3.74
N GLY A 375 8.25 -30.62 3.82
CA GLY A 375 7.53 -30.10 4.97
C GLY A 375 7.45 -28.56 5.05
N MET A 376 7.84 -27.82 3.99
CA MET A 376 8.03 -26.36 4.05
C MET A 376 8.94 -25.92 5.21
N MET A 377 9.90 -26.77 5.57
CA MET A 377 10.90 -26.47 6.59
C MET A 377 11.73 -25.28 6.11
N ILE A 378 11.80 -24.23 6.92
CA ILE A 378 12.62 -23.06 6.60
C ILE A 378 14.08 -23.45 6.85
N PRO A 379 14.93 -23.48 5.82
CA PRO A 379 16.32 -23.87 5.99
C PRO A 379 17.06 -22.82 6.83
N SER A 380 17.75 -23.28 7.88
CA SER A 380 18.76 -22.48 8.58
C SER A 380 20.10 -22.73 7.91
N HIS A 381 20.77 -21.64 7.53
CA HIS A 381 22.10 -21.71 6.93
C HIS A 381 22.89 -20.49 7.36
N PRO A 382 23.56 -20.57 8.52
CA PRO A 382 24.32 -19.45 9.07
C PRO A 382 25.48 -19.06 8.15
N ARG A 383 25.60 -17.77 7.83
CA ARG A 383 26.66 -17.26 6.95
C ARG A 383 27.37 -16.04 7.52
N ARG A 384 28.65 -15.94 7.20
CA ARG A 384 29.50 -14.76 7.44
C ARG A 384 29.60 -13.93 6.18
N VAL A 385 29.56 -12.61 6.32
CA VAL A 385 29.85 -11.69 5.23
C VAL A 385 31.37 -11.61 5.06
N ARG A 386 31.89 -12.09 3.92
CA ARG A 386 33.32 -12.00 3.58
C ARG A 386 33.66 -10.76 2.78
N ARG A 387 32.73 -10.32 1.94
CA ARG A 387 32.92 -9.18 1.07
C ARG A 387 31.59 -8.50 0.80
N LEU A 388 31.59 -7.17 0.83
CA LEU A 388 30.49 -6.35 0.36
C LEU A 388 31.07 -5.19 -0.45
N ALA A 389 30.70 -5.11 -1.72
CA ALA A 389 31.19 -4.08 -2.63
C ALA A 389 30.04 -3.42 -3.41
N LEU A 390 30.13 -2.11 -3.59
CA LEU A 390 29.24 -1.30 -4.41
C LEU A 390 30.04 -0.83 -5.63
N HIS A 391 29.66 -1.31 -6.80
CA HIS A 391 30.29 -0.97 -8.07
C HIS A 391 29.51 0.14 -8.76
N ASN A 392 30.22 1.03 -9.46
CA ASN A 392 29.63 2.13 -10.23
C ASN A 392 28.72 3.04 -9.39
N ILE A 393 29.22 3.48 -8.23
CA ILE A 393 28.43 4.27 -7.27
C ILE A 393 27.87 5.57 -7.89
N PRO A 394 26.72 6.06 -7.39
CA PRO A 394 26.14 7.34 -7.81
C PRO A 394 27.16 8.49 -7.84
N PRO A 395 27.24 9.29 -8.93
CA PRO A 395 28.13 10.44 -9.02
C PRO A 395 27.89 11.49 -7.92
N LEU A 396 26.70 11.50 -7.32
CA LEU A 396 26.40 12.34 -6.16
C LEU A 396 27.24 11.94 -4.94
N TRP A 397 27.42 10.64 -4.68
CA TRP A 397 28.19 10.15 -3.54
C TRP A 397 29.67 10.51 -3.69
N VAL A 398 30.23 10.36 -4.89
CA VAL A 398 31.61 10.77 -5.22
C VAL A 398 31.79 12.28 -5.00
N ARG A 399 30.89 13.10 -5.56
CA ARG A 399 31.00 14.57 -5.49
C ARG A 399 30.80 15.15 -4.08
N ARG A 400 30.03 14.46 -3.23
CA ARG A 400 29.64 14.95 -1.89
C ARG A 400 30.48 14.37 -0.77
N GLY A 401 31.32 13.39 -1.06
CA GLY A 401 32.13 12.68 -0.08
C GLY A 401 31.51 11.32 0.28
N VAL A 402 32.27 10.25 0.07
CA VAL A 402 31.85 8.87 0.35
C VAL A 402 31.85 8.56 1.84
N GLU A 403 32.55 9.35 2.65
CA GLU A 403 32.56 9.33 4.12
C GLU A 403 31.17 9.63 4.75
N HIS A 404 30.24 10.12 3.93
CA HIS A 404 28.85 10.33 4.32
C HIS A 404 27.96 9.10 4.11
N LEU A 405 28.48 8.03 3.51
CA LEU A 405 27.80 6.75 3.33
C LEU A 405 27.96 5.89 4.59
N TRP A 406 26.86 5.38 5.10
CA TRP A 406 26.87 4.39 6.18
C TRP A 406 25.84 3.29 5.92
N MET A 407 26.00 2.14 6.57
CA MET A 407 25.13 0.98 6.38
C MET A 407 24.69 0.39 7.73
N ALA A 408 23.46 -0.12 7.75
CA ALA A 408 22.92 -0.95 8.82
C ALA A 408 22.61 -2.37 8.30
N VAL A 409 22.91 -3.38 9.11
CA VAL A 409 22.46 -4.76 8.93
C VAL A 409 21.41 -5.07 9.98
N ILE A 410 20.22 -5.44 9.54
CA ILE A 410 19.08 -5.77 10.42
C ILE A 410 18.78 -7.25 10.23
N VAL A 411 18.60 -7.96 11.35
CA VAL A 411 18.32 -9.40 11.38
C VAL A 411 16.96 -9.68 12.00
N ARG A 412 16.47 -10.91 11.82
CA ARG A 412 15.21 -11.40 12.40
C ARG A 412 15.20 -11.29 13.95
N PRO A 413 14.05 -10.93 14.58
CA PRO A 413 12.83 -10.44 13.95
C PRO A 413 13.02 -8.98 13.49
N CYS A 414 12.92 -8.75 12.19
CA CYS A 414 13.05 -7.45 11.56
C CYS A 414 11.87 -6.53 11.88
N THR A 415 10.74 -7.07 12.35
CA THR A 415 9.64 -6.29 12.94
C THR A 415 10.04 -5.56 14.22
N GLU A 416 11.05 -6.06 14.93
CA GLU A 416 11.68 -5.39 16.08
C GLU A 416 12.88 -4.53 15.66
N ARG A 417 13.16 -4.46 14.34
CA ARG A 417 14.24 -3.69 13.71
C ARG A 417 15.58 -3.91 14.42
N ARG A 418 15.86 -5.16 14.79
CA ARG A 418 17.06 -5.56 15.51
C ARG A 418 18.32 -5.32 14.68
N VAL A 419 18.99 -4.20 14.94
CA VAL A 419 20.24 -3.83 14.27
C VAL A 419 21.36 -4.73 14.78
N ALA A 420 21.91 -5.56 13.90
CA ALA A 420 23.03 -6.45 14.19
C ALA A 420 24.39 -5.76 13.98
N TYR A 421 24.45 -4.79 13.06
CA TYR A 421 25.69 -4.08 12.73
C TYR A 421 25.40 -2.70 12.16
N LEU A 422 26.22 -1.71 12.54
CA LEU A 422 26.26 -0.36 11.99
C LEU A 422 27.70 -0.01 11.63
N THR A 423 27.91 0.54 10.44
CA THR A 423 29.25 0.99 10.03
C THR A 423 29.65 2.26 10.77
N ASN A 424 28.74 3.24 10.89
CA ASN A 424 29.00 4.48 11.60
C ASN A 424 28.48 4.41 13.05
N ARG A 425 29.40 4.32 14.01
CA ARG A 425 29.09 4.23 15.45
C ARG A 425 28.58 5.53 16.08
N THR A 426 28.71 6.66 15.39
CA THR A 426 28.18 7.96 15.85
C THR A 426 26.69 8.11 15.56
N VAL A 427 26.12 7.20 14.75
CA VAL A 427 24.70 7.17 14.42
C VAL A 427 23.97 6.28 15.43
N THR A 428 23.03 6.86 16.16
CA THR A 428 22.00 6.10 16.88
C THR A 428 20.86 5.79 15.90
N PHE A 429 20.49 4.51 15.79
CA PHE A 429 19.40 4.08 14.92
C PHE A 429 18.14 3.84 15.77
N ASN A 430 17.12 4.69 15.61
CA ASN A 430 15.86 4.54 16.35
C ASN A 430 15.08 3.31 15.84
N ALA A 431 15.21 2.16 16.51
CA ALA A 431 14.50 0.94 16.13
C ALA A 431 12.99 0.94 16.46
N ALA A 432 12.46 1.96 17.15
CA ALA A 432 11.07 1.97 17.58
C ALA A 432 10.11 2.16 16.40
N VAL A 433 9.06 1.34 16.34
CA VAL A 433 7.91 1.62 15.45
C VAL A 433 7.17 2.83 16.05
N PRO A 434 6.94 3.92 15.29
CA PRO A 434 6.22 5.08 15.79
C PRO A 434 4.84 4.67 16.31
N ASP A 435 4.46 5.14 17.50
CA ASP A 435 3.18 4.77 18.10
C ASP A 435 2.03 5.20 17.16
N PRO A 436 1.21 4.25 16.66
CA PRO A 436 0.08 4.57 15.79
C PRO A 436 -0.89 5.61 16.38
N SER A 437 -0.95 5.75 17.71
CA SER A 437 -1.80 6.72 18.41
C SER A 437 -1.37 8.18 18.20
N THR A 438 -0.11 8.40 17.83
CA THR A 438 0.45 9.74 17.58
C THR A 438 0.08 10.33 16.23
N TYR A 439 -0.57 9.54 15.36
CA TYR A 439 -0.93 9.93 14.00
C TYR A 439 -2.11 10.92 13.99
N ASN A 440 -1.84 12.20 13.70
CA ASN A 440 -2.79 13.30 13.84
C ASN A 440 -3.32 13.85 12.50
N TRP A 441 -4.22 14.84 12.54
CA TRP A 441 -4.82 15.41 11.32
C TRP A 441 -3.82 16.13 10.41
N ARG A 442 -2.71 16.64 10.94
CA ARG A 442 -1.66 17.30 10.14
C ARG A 442 -0.86 16.28 9.35
N THR A 443 -0.55 15.12 9.94
CA THR A 443 0.07 14.00 9.19
C THR A 443 -0.91 13.45 8.15
N GLN A 444 -2.21 13.34 8.46
CA GLN A 444 -3.23 12.87 7.51
C GLN A 444 -3.39 13.76 6.26
N ILE A 445 -3.18 15.07 6.35
CA ILE A 445 -3.21 15.97 5.18
C ILE A 445 -1.94 15.81 4.35
N LYS A 446 -0.78 15.61 4.99
CA LYS A 446 0.47 15.29 4.27
C LYS A 446 0.30 14.01 3.46
N ASP A 447 -0.36 13.00 4.02
CA ASP A 447 -0.69 11.72 3.37
C ASP A 447 -1.50 11.84 2.05
N LEU A 448 -2.25 12.94 1.88
CA LEU A 448 -3.04 13.23 0.68
C LEU A 448 -2.19 13.85 -0.44
N PHE A 449 -1.17 14.64 -0.08
CA PHE A 449 -0.39 15.45 -1.02
C PHE A 449 1.08 15.01 -1.15
N HIS A 450 1.57 14.17 -0.24
CA HIS A 450 2.94 13.66 -0.14
C HIS A 450 2.92 12.15 0.18
N ASN A 451 3.97 11.43 -0.18
CA ASN A 451 4.10 10.02 0.20
C ASN A 451 4.60 9.93 1.65
N ASP A 452 3.72 9.89 2.65
CA ASP A 452 4.03 9.76 4.10
C ASP A 452 4.95 8.58 4.52
N GLU A 453 5.46 7.76 3.59
CA GLU A 453 6.71 7.02 3.85
C GLU A 453 7.78 7.96 4.44
N GLU A 454 7.76 9.22 3.98
CA GLU A 454 8.72 10.27 4.28
C GLU A 454 8.87 10.56 5.78
N VAL A 455 7.80 10.68 6.57
CA VAL A 455 7.87 11.08 7.99
C VAL A 455 8.04 9.87 8.92
N LEU A 456 7.38 8.75 8.61
CA LEU A 456 7.36 7.59 9.50
C LEU A 456 8.65 6.75 9.41
N TYR A 457 9.32 6.75 8.25
CA TYR A 457 10.69 6.24 8.11
C TYR A 457 11.74 7.24 8.57
N GLN A 458 11.47 8.55 8.52
CA GLN A 458 12.28 9.57 9.14
C GLN A 458 12.37 9.32 10.65
N GLU A 459 11.28 9.40 11.40
CA GLU A 459 11.32 9.29 12.87
C GLU A 459 11.92 7.96 13.37
N ALA A 460 11.83 6.89 12.58
CA ALA A 460 12.28 5.55 12.94
C ALA A 460 13.55 5.04 12.22
N ASN A 461 14.22 5.90 11.45
CA ASN A 461 15.60 5.67 10.98
C ASN A 461 16.43 6.96 11.07
N GLU A 462 15.88 8.01 11.68
CA GLU A 462 16.57 9.24 12.03
C GLU A 462 17.59 8.93 13.13
N MET A 463 18.68 9.71 13.09
CA MET A 463 19.51 9.86 14.27
C MET A 463 18.65 10.38 15.39
N ASP A 464 18.83 9.81 16.59
CA ASP A 464 18.16 10.31 17.77
C ASP A 464 18.61 11.76 18.02
N THR A 465 17.79 12.72 17.61
CA THR A 465 18.08 14.16 17.77
C THR A 465 17.76 14.64 19.19
N THR A 466 17.20 13.77 20.04
CA THR A 466 16.81 14.14 21.41
C THR A 466 18.00 14.20 22.36
N GLU A 467 19.18 13.71 21.96
CA GLU A 467 20.45 13.95 22.64
C GLU A 467 21.35 14.88 21.81
N SER A 468 21.36 16.16 22.19
CA SER A 468 22.29 17.24 21.81
C SER A 468 21.91 18.13 20.61
N GLY A 469 21.97 19.46 20.84
CA GLY A 469 21.68 20.53 19.88
C GLY A 469 22.68 20.70 18.73
N SER A 470 23.47 19.67 18.44
CA SER A 470 24.26 19.46 17.22
C SER A 470 24.13 17.97 16.91
N SER A 471 23.83 17.58 15.68
CA SER A 471 23.36 16.20 15.35
C SER A 471 24.30 15.03 15.68
N GLY A 472 25.43 15.22 16.39
CA GLY A 472 26.38 14.19 16.80
C GLY A 472 27.09 13.46 15.65
N TYR A 473 26.58 13.58 14.43
CA TYR A 473 27.02 12.88 13.24
C TYR A 473 28.44 13.30 12.87
N MET A 474 29.36 12.34 12.88
CA MET A 474 30.66 12.49 12.27
C MET A 474 30.77 11.57 11.05
N PRO A 475 31.16 12.09 9.86
CA PRO A 475 31.48 11.25 8.71
C PRO A 475 32.56 10.23 9.08
N ASP A 476 32.44 9.01 8.56
CA ASP A 476 33.41 7.94 8.82
C ASP A 476 34.10 7.50 7.53
N GLU A 477 35.36 7.94 7.39
CA GLU A 477 36.23 7.57 6.26
C GLU A 477 36.72 6.12 6.33
N ARG A 478 36.54 5.42 7.46
CA ARG A 478 37.05 4.06 7.64
C ARG A 478 36.08 2.97 7.20
N SER A 479 34.78 3.27 7.14
CA SER A 479 33.72 2.31 6.83
C SER A 479 33.84 1.71 5.41
N PHE A 480 34.06 2.55 4.40
CA PHE A 480 34.12 2.13 3.00
C PHE A 480 35.45 2.53 2.36
N ARG A 481 36.17 1.54 1.82
CA ARG A 481 37.41 1.74 1.06
C ARG A 481 37.08 2.03 -0.39
N VAL A 482 37.71 3.06 -0.93
CA VAL A 482 37.61 3.42 -2.34
C VAL A 482 38.56 2.56 -3.16
N LEU A 483 38.03 1.80 -4.11
CA LEU A 483 38.81 0.96 -5.02
C LEU A 483 38.91 1.59 -6.43
N GLY A 484 40.12 1.55 -6.99
CA GLY A 484 40.44 2.00 -8.35
C GLY A 484 40.73 3.51 -8.47
N ALA A 485 41.47 3.90 -9.53
CA ALA A 485 41.94 5.27 -9.73
C ALA A 485 40.82 6.31 -9.91
N ALA A 486 39.63 5.89 -10.32
CA ALA A 486 38.47 6.75 -10.53
C ALA A 486 37.50 6.80 -9.32
N GLY A 487 37.75 6.01 -8.27
CA GLY A 487 36.97 6.01 -7.03
C GLY A 487 35.48 5.66 -7.17
N VAL A 488 35.14 4.84 -8.17
CA VAL A 488 33.74 4.49 -8.50
C VAL A 488 33.28 3.18 -7.85
N THR A 489 34.18 2.46 -7.18
CA THR A 489 33.86 1.23 -6.45
C THR A 489 34.16 1.44 -4.97
N LEU A 490 33.21 1.08 -4.12
CA LEU A 490 33.37 1.08 -2.66
C LEU A 490 33.33 -0.35 -2.14
N GLU A 491 34.28 -0.70 -1.27
CA GLU A 491 34.29 -1.99 -0.57
C GLU A 491 34.22 -1.75 0.93
N LEU A 492 33.39 -2.52 1.62
CA LEU A 492 33.31 -2.46 3.08
C LEU A 492 34.66 -2.84 3.69
N ALA A 493 35.19 -1.99 4.57
CA ALA A 493 36.54 -2.16 5.11
C ALA A 493 36.69 -3.35 6.08
N PHE A 494 35.64 -3.62 6.86
CA PHE A 494 35.65 -4.59 7.96
C PHE A 494 34.42 -5.52 7.90
N PRO A 495 34.27 -6.33 6.83
CA PRO A 495 33.13 -7.24 6.70
C PRO A 495 33.09 -8.29 7.81
N ASP A 496 34.25 -8.68 8.36
CA ASP A 496 34.36 -9.65 9.45
C ASP A 496 33.77 -9.16 10.79
N GLU A 497 33.51 -7.85 10.95
CA GLU A 497 32.81 -7.31 12.12
C GLU A 497 31.29 -7.57 12.09
N ILE A 498 30.73 -7.87 10.90
CA ILE A 498 29.33 -8.26 10.79
C ILE A 498 29.18 -9.63 11.46
N PRO A 499 28.29 -9.78 12.46
CA PRO A 499 28.08 -11.07 13.11
C PRO A 499 27.57 -12.11 12.10
N VAL A 500 27.68 -13.39 12.45
CA VAL A 500 27.04 -14.46 11.67
C VAL A 500 25.55 -14.17 11.55
N VAL A 501 25.05 -14.16 10.33
CA VAL A 501 23.64 -13.92 10.01
C VAL A 501 22.96 -15.23 9.62
N ASP A 502 21.70 -15.40 10.01
CA ASP A 502 20.88 -16.55 9.65
C ASP A 502 19.40 -16.14 9.50
N GLY A 503 18.70 -16.77 8.56
CA GLY A 503 17.32 -16.46 8.20
C GLY A 503 17.18 -15.19 7.36
N ASP A 504 16.14 -14.40 7.65
CA ASP A 504 15.83 -13.13 6.99
C ASP A 504 16.80 -12.02 7.42
N VAL A 505 17.47 -11.38 6.45
CA VAL A 505 18.48 -10.33 6.68
C VAL A 505 18.24 -9.15 5.74
N CYS A 506 18.29 -7.94 6.27
CA CYS A 506 18.17 -6.70 5.53
C CYS A 506 19.47 -5.89 5.58
N PHE A 507 19.95 -5.45 4.42
CA PHE A 507 21.06 -4.51 4.28
C PHE A 507 20.51 -3.17 3.82
N LYS A 508 20.74 -2.10 4.60
CA LYS A 508 20.28 -0.75 4.31
C LYS A 508 21.46 0.21 4.24
N PHE A 509 21.57 0.96 3.15
CA PHE A 509 22.59 2.00 2.95
C PHE A 509 21.95 3.38 3.06
N PHE A 510 22.64 4.30 3.74
CA PHE A 510 22.19 5.65 4.06
C PHE A 510 23.26 6.67 3.69
N PHE A 511 22.85 7.89 3.31
CA PHE A 511 23.78 8.96 2.91
C PHE A 511 23.37 10.29 3.54
N TYR A 512 24.23 10.86 4.40
CA TYR A 512 23.87 11.96 5.31
C TYR A 512 23.70 13.34 4.66
N LYS A 513 24.50 13.72 3.64
CA LYS A 513 24.59 15.12 3.18
C LYS A 513 23.73 15.40 1.95
N ASN A 514 22.72 16.26 2.09
CA ASN A 514 21.85 16.77 1.00
C ASN A 514 21.49 15.68 -0.03
N ASN A 515 20.95 14.58 0.46
CA ASN A 515 20.19 13.68 -0.39
C ASN A 515 19.00 14.50 -0.93
N PRO A 516 18.85 14.69 -2.26
CA PRO A 516 17.69 15.41 -2.82
C PRO A 516 16.36 14.68 -2.53
N ASN A 517 16.45 13.46 -1.98
CA ASN A 517 15.33 12.71 -1.41
C ASN A 517 15.77 12.08 -0.08
N PRO A 518 15.87 12.84 1.02
CA PRO A 518 16.46 12.42 2.31
C PRO A 518 15.69 11.31 3.05
N LEU A 519 14.72 10.69 2.39
CA LEU A 519 13.55 10.04 2.98
C LEU A 519 13.47 8.53 2.67
N ARG A 520 14.49 7.97 2.01
CA ARG A 520 14.67 6.52 1.77
C ARG A 520 16.14 6.16 1.94
N PRO A 521 16.48 4.98 2.50
CA PRO A 521 17.82 4.44 2.29
C PRO A 521 18.02 4.41 0.76
N PRO A 522 19.00 5.14 0.20
CA PRO A 522 19.16 5.21 -1.25
C PRO A 522 19.30 3.83 -1.88
N VAL A 523 19.75 2.84 -1.11
CA VAL A 523 19.81 1.44 -1.54
C VAL A 523 19.44 0.57 -0.34
N GLN A 524 18.56 -0.39 -0.53
CA GLN A 524 18.39 -1.50 0.41
C GLN A 524 18.09 -2.79 -0.34
N PHE A 525 18.35 -3.92 0.30
CA PHE A 525 17.92 -5.23 -0.19
C PHE A 525 17.78 -6.22 0.94
N TRP A 526 16.93 -7.22 0.72
CA TRP A 526 16.69 -8.32 1.65
C TRP A 526 17.10 -9.65 1.06
N ILE A 527 17.65 -10.53 1.87
CA ILE A 527 17.95 -11.93 1.51
C ILE A 527 17.47 -12.86 2.62
N HIS A 528 17.34 -14.14 2.30
CA HIS A 528 17.17 -15.20 3.30
C HIS A 528 18.34 -16.17 3.17
N THR A 529 19.20 -16.27 4.19
CA THR A 529 20.49 -16.98 4.09
C THR A 529 20.34 -18.46 3.71
N GLY A 530 19.32 -19.14 4.25
CA GLY A 530 19.03 -20.55 3.94
C GLY A 530 18.35 -20.81 2.60
N LEU A 531 17.65 -19.83 2.04
CA LEU A 531 16.99 -19.98 0.74
C LEU A 531 17.89 -19.46 -0.38
N GLU A 532 18.88 -18.63 -0.08
CA GLU A 532 19.87 -18.17 -1.05
C GLU A 532 20.94 -19.24 -1.32
N THR A 533 20.94 -19.82 -2.52
CA THR A 533 21.84 -20.93 -2.87
C THR A 533 23.25 -20.46 -3.23
N ARG A 534 23.40 -19.19 -3.61
CA ARG A 534 24.68 -18.65 -4.07
C ARG A 534 25.46 -18.06 -2.90
N SER A 535 26.74 -18.40 -2.82
CA SER A 535 27.69 -17.75 -1.91
C SER A 535 28.04 -16.33 -2.37
N ALA A 536 28.04 -16.08 -3.69
CA ALA A 536 28.23 -14.74 -4.26
C ALA A 536 26.91 -14.24 -4.87
N ILE A 537 26.38 -13.17 -4.30
CA ILE A 537 25.13 -12.54 -4.70
C ILE A 537 25.50 -11.23 -5.38
N ARG A 538 25.04 -11.06 -6.62
CA ARG A 538 25.22 -9.84 -7.40
C ARG A 538 23.84 -9.27 -7.70
N LEU A 539 23.53 -8.10 -7.14
CA LEU A 539 22.27 -7.41 -7.31
C LEU A 539 22.49 -6.18 -8.19
N GLU A 540 21.85 -6.16 -9.35
CA GLU A 540 21.89 -5.02 -10.25
C GLU A 540 20.94 -3.92 -9.78
N ARG A 541 21.03 -2.73 -10.39
CA ARG A 541 20.12 -1.60 -10.12
C ARG A 541 18.64 -1.98 -10.08
N ARG A 542 18.20 -2.92 -10.92
CA ARG A 542 16.80 -3.41 -10.96
C ARG A 542 16.42 -4.31 -9.79
N ASP A 543 17.39 -4.93 -9.12
CA ASP A 543 17.19 -5.89 -8.02
C ASP A 543 17.28 -5.25 -6.63
N LEU A 544 17.56 -3.94 -6.58
CA LEU A 544 17.75 -3.16 -5.36
C LEU A 544 16.52 -2.29 -5.09
N ASP A 545 16.04 -2.30 -3.84
CA ASP A 545 14.93 -1.43 -3.46
C ASP A 545 15.45 0.00 -3.32
N GLY A 546 14.75 0.94 -3.96
CA GLY A 546 15.23 2.31 -4.15
C GLY A 546 15.72 2.52 -5.58
N PRO A 547 16.89 1.98 -5.99
CA PRO A 547 17.45 2.17 -7.33
C PRO A 547 16.54 1.68 -8.47
N CYS A 548 15.75 0.61 -8.25
CA CYS A 548 14.79 0.12 -9.24
C CYS A 548 13.70 1.14 -9.62
N LYS A 549 13.39 2.09 -8.73
CA LYS A 549 12.41 3.16 -8.96
C LYS A 549 12.99 4.33 -9.75
N ASP A 550 14.30 4.37 -10.00
CA ASP A 550 14.96 5.42 -10.80
C ASP A 550 14.82 5.15 -12.30
N THR A 551 13.60 5.27 -12.83
CA THR A 551 13.30 4.91 -14.23
C THR A 551 13.99 5.81 -15.25
N LYS A 552 14.34 7.05 -14.87
CA LYS A 552 15.07 8.00 -15.74
C LYS A 552 16.58 7.78 -15.73
N GLY A 553 17.12 7.10 -14.72
CA GLY A 553 18.56 6.88 -14.55
C GLY A 553 19.34 8.12 -14.15
N ASP A 554 18.66 9.14 -13.59
CA ASP A 554 19.30 10.41 -13.24
C ASP A 554 20.16 10.30 -11.97
N ARG A 555 19.88 9.32 -11.10
CA ARG A 555 20.52 9.17 -9.79
C ARG A 555 21.50 8.01 -9.73
N TYR A 556 21.11 6.84 -10.23
CA TYR A 556 21.91 5.62 -10.18
C TYR A 556 22.36 5.24 -11.60
N PRO A 557 23.68 5.09 -11.84
CA PRO A 557 24.19 4.56 -13.11
C PRO A 557 23.52 3.23 -13.48
N ALA A 558 23.29 2.99 -14.77
CA ALA A 558 22.59 1.79 -15.23
C ALA A 558 23.31 0.48 -14.85
N ASP A 559 24.62 0.55 -14.72
CA ASP A 559 25.55 -0.50 -14.33
C ASP A 559 25.90 -0.46 -12.82
N PHE A 560 25.12 0.26 -12.00
CA PHE A 560 25.22 0.21 -10.54
C PHE A 560 24.89 -1.20 -10.02
N VAL A 561 25.80 -1.76 -9.23
CA VAL A 561 25.72 -3.15 -8.74
C VAL A 561 26.17 -3.23 -7.29
N VAL A 562 25.48 -4.02 -6.49
CA VAL A 562 25.94 -4.46 -5.17
C VAL A 562 26.34 -5.94 -5.24
N GLU A 563 27.56 -6.24 -4.79
CA GLU A 563 28.11 -7.58 -4.69
C GLU A 563 28.28 -7.95 -3.22
N LEU A 564 27.70 -9.07 -2.81
CA LEU A 564 27.77 -9.63 -1.47
C LEU A 564 28.32 -11.04 -1.55
N VAL A 565 29.45 -11.30 -0.90
CA VAL A 565 30.04 -12.64 -0.78
C VAL A 565 29.86 -13.13 0.64
N LEU A 566 29.21 -14.28 0.75
CA LEU A 566 28.89 -14.99 1.96
C LEU A 566 29.69 -16.29 2.05
N GLU A 567 30.15 -16.62 3.24
CA GLU A 567 30.78 -17.90 3.55
C GLU A 567 29.97 -18.65 4.60
N ASP A 568 29.89 -19.98 4.43
CA ASP A 568 29.20 -20.86 5.35
C ASP A 568 29.87 -20.86 6.73
N ALA A 569 29.08 -20.59 7.78
CA ALA A 569 29.55 -20.56 9.17
C ALA A 569 29.00 -21.76 9.96
N LYS A 570 29.02 -22.96 9.35
CA LYS A 570 28.50 -24.19 9.97
C LYS A 570 29.22 -24.46 11.31
N GLY A 571 28.49 -24.37 12.41
CA GLY A 571 28.96 -24.72 13.76
C GLY A 571 29.15 -23.55 14.76
N GLU A 572 29.03 -22.28 14.35
CA GLU A 572 29.19 -21.14 15.29
C GLU A 572 27.91 -20.85 16.11
N LEU A 573 26.71 -21.19 15.60
CA LEU A 573 25.45 -21.00 16.35
C LEU A 573 25.23 -22.03 17.46
N GLN A 574 25.74 -23.26 17.33
CA GLN A 574 25.67 -24.29 18.38
C GLN A 574 26.43 -23.94 19.67
N ARG A 575 27.25 -22.88 19.68
CA ARG A 575 27.92 -22.38 20.89
C ARG A 575 27.17 -21.25 21.59
N ARG A 576 26.04 -20.78 21.04
CA ARG A 576 25.29 -19.61 21.52
C ARG A 576 23.84 -19.89 21.93
N GLU A 577 23.36 -21.11 21.77
CA GLU A 577 22.20 -21.66 22.51
C GLU A 577 22.71 -22.30 23.81
#